data_AF-A0A5R8MJ60-F1
#
_entry.id   AF-A0A5R8MJ60-F1
#
_cell.length_a   1.000
_cell.length_b   1.000
_cell.length_c   1.000
_cell.angle_alpha   90.00
_cell.angle_beta   90.00
_cell.angle_gamma   90.00
#
_symmetry.space_group_name_H-M   'P 1'
#
loop_
_entity.id
_entity.type
_entity.pdbx_description
1 polymer ?
#
loop_
_entity_poly.entity_id
_entity_poly.type
_entity_poly.pdbx_seq_one_letter_code
_entity_poly.pdbx_strand_id
1 'polypeptide(L)' 'TMAKSMVSWLKRFVDEDTRYEQFLCPAPSGLAIEEYRDTCPSS' A
#
# COMPACT_ATOMS: atom_id res chain seq x y z
N THR A 1 -1.08 3.24 10.18
CA THR A 1 -1.81 2.23 10.96
C THR A 1 -2.27 1.12 10.02
N MET A 2 -2.43 -0.11 10.51
CA MET A 2 -2.78 -1.27 9.66
C MET A 2 -4.05 -1.05 8.83
N ALA A 3 -5.07 -0.41 9.40
CA ALA A 3 -6.31 -0.09 8.69
C ALA A 3 -6.08 0.74 7.40
N LYS A 4 -5.15 1.71 7.42
CA LYS A 4 -4.81 2.51 6.24
C LYS A 4 -4.25 1.61 5.12
N SER A 5 -3.32 0.72 5.46
CA SER A 5 -2.71 -0.18 4.48
C SER A 5 -3.72 -1.18 3.89
N MET A 6 -4.62 -1.72 4.72
CA MET A 6 -5.68 -2.63 4.27
C MET A 6 -6.68 -1.94 3.32
N VAL A 7 -7.12 -0.71 3.66
CA VAL A 7 -8.03 0.05 2.81
C VAL A 7 -7.36 0.41 1.48
N SER A 8 -6.10 0.86 1.49
CA SER A 8 -5.37 1.17 0.26
C SER A 8 -5.21 -0.05 -0.64
N TRP A 9 -4.94 -1.23 -0.06
CA TRP A 9 -4.84 -2.47 -0.83
C TRP A 9 -6.16 -2.86 -1.48
N LEU A 10 -7.26 -2.82 -0.72
CA LEU A 10 -8.60 -3.08 -1.26
C LEU A 10 -8.94 -2.13 -2.40
N LYS A 11 -8.66 -0.83 -2.23
CA LYS A 11 -8.87 0.16 -3.30
C LYS A 11 -8.02 -0.12 -4.53
N ARG A 12 -6.74 -0.46 -4.35
CA ARG A 12 -5.85 -0.69 -5.49
C ARG A 12 -6.21 -1.94 -6.29
N PHE A 13 -6.57 -3.04 -5.64
CA PHE A 13 -6.70 -4.35 -6.29
C PHE A 13 -8.13 -4.83 -6.50
N VAL A 14 -9.08 -4.43 -5.63
CA VAL A 14 -10.49 -4.79 -5.79
C VAL A 14 -11.22 -3.76 -6.65
N ASP A 15 -10.98 -2.47 -6.41
CA ASP A 15 -11.61 -1.37 -7.15
C ASP A 15 -10.76 -0.90 -8.35
N GLU A 16 -9.58 -1.51 -8.59
CA GLU A 16 -8.60 -1.11 -9.61
C GLU A 16 -8.22 0.39 -9.55
N ASP A 17 -8.30 1.00 -8.36
CA ASP A 17 -8.10 2.43 -8.17
C ASP A 17 -6.60 2.76 -8.03
N THR A 18 -5.97 3.12 -9.17
CA THR A 18 -4.54 3.47 -9.24
C THR A 18 -4.18 4.70 -8.41
N ARG A 19 -5.15 5.52 -8.00
CA ARG A 19 -4.90 6.67 -7.12
C ARG A 19 -4.39 6.23 -5.74
N TYR A 20 -4.64 4.98 -5.34
CA TYR A 20 -4.18 4.44 -4.06
C TYR A 20 -2.80 3.77 -4.13
N GLU A 21 -2.21 3.62 -5.33
CA GLU A 21 -0.85 3.09 -5.49
C GLU A 21 0.16 3.91 -4.68
N GLN A 22 0.02 5.24 -4.62
CA GLN A 22 0.91 6.14 -3.87
C GLN A 22 0.97 5.85 -2.36
N PHE A 23 0.00 5.11 -1.81
CA PHE A 23 -0.01 4.71 -0.40
C PHE A 23 0.62 3.34 -0.15
N LEU A 24 0.91 2.60 -1.22
CA LEU A 24 1.51 1.26 -1.20
C LEU A 24 2.92 1.27 -1.81
N CYS A 25 3.17 2.15 -2.78
CA CYS A 25 4.41 2.31 -3.53
C CYS A 25 4.80 3.80 -3.61
N PRO A 26 6.03 4.19 -3.20
CA PRO A 26 7.07 3.34 -2.61
C PRO A 26 6.62 2.75 -1.27
N ALA A 27 7.34 1.71 -0.81
CA ALA A 27 7.10 1.04 0.46
C ALA A 27 6.80 2.05 1.59
N PRO A 28 5.64 1.97 2.26
CA PRO A 28 5.33 2.85 3.38
C PRO A 28 6.32 2.60 4.53
N SER A 29 6.81 3.69 5.11
CA SER A 29 7.67 3.68 6.28
C SER A 29 6.94 4.24 7.51
N GLY A 30 7.38 3.86 8.70
CA GLY A 30 6.87 4.43 9.95
C GLY A 30 7.22 3.57 11.18
N LEU A 31 7.18 4.18 12.36
CA LEU A 31 7.54 3.54 13.64
C LEU A 31 6.66 2.34 14.03
N ALA A 32 5.51 2.16 13.36
CA ALA A 32 4.60 1.03 13.58
C ALA A 32 4.84 -0.13 12.59
N ILE A 33 5.87 -0.03 11.75
CA ILE A 33 6.23 -1.00 10.72
C ILE A 33 7.67 -1.44 11.00
N GLU A 34 7.83 -2.68 11.45
CA GLU A 34 9.16 -3.27 11.68
C GLU A 34 9.87 -3.57 10.34
N GLU A 35 9.15 -4.14 9.38
CA GLU A 35 9.65 -4.46 8.05
C GLU A 35 8.49 -4.37 7.03
N TYR A 36 8.77 -3.85 5.84
CA TYR A 36 7.84 -3.86 4.70
C TYR A 36 8.55 -4.45 3.48
N ARG A 37 7.90 -5.42 2.83
CA ARG A 37 8.36 -6.01 1.56
C ARG A 37 7.29 -5.84 0.50
N ASP A 38 7.72 -5.52 -0.69
CA ASP A 38 6.85 -5.29 -1.83
C ASP A 38 7.49 -5.74 -3.14
N THR A 39 6.66 -5.75 -4.18
CA THR A 39 7.04 -5.97 -5.57
C THR A 39 6.73 -4.72 -6.41
N CYS A 40 6.84 -3.53 -5.81
CA CYS A 40 6.52 -2.30 -6.52
C CYS A 40 7.52 -2.03 -7.66
N PRO A 41 7.10 -1.34 -8.75
CA PRO A 41 5.71 -0.96 -9.05
C PRO A 41 4.89 -2.15 -9.56
N SER A 42 3.59 -2.15 -9.26
CA SER A 42 2.67 -3.24 -9.63
C SER A 42 2.18 -3.19 -11.10
N SER A 43 2.93 -2.49 -11.97
CA SER A 43 2.60 -2.16 -13.36
C SER A 43 3.55 -2.78 -14.38
#